data_AF-A0A9R0E0C2-F1
#
_entry.id   AF-A0A9R0E0C2-F1
#
_cell.length_a   1.000
_cell.length_b   1.000
_cell.length_c   1.000
_cell.angle_alpha   90.00
_cell.angle_beta   90.00
_cell.angle_gamma   90.00
#
_symmetry.space_group_name_H-M   'P 1'
#
loop_
_entity.id
_entity.type
_entity.pdbx_description
1 polymer ?
#
loop_
_entity_poly.entity_id
_entity_poly.type
_entity_poly.pdbx_seq_one_letter_code
_entity_poly.pdbx_strand_id
1 'polypeptide(L)'
;MWHKRHALAIVPVIIVGWLNIQCTEGFGISSFGKANTDPPKPATTSAAPARPCSRQAECAGISSSSCVRTHYDPVTRCLCGDNQPPVNGQCDSQTKALYHVCANSDECNDGLICGTPNITGTTPLHLRVHPPSEKICLCDADSGFTEKEHACNDADILKTSLIAIFVVSCMRKILAN
;
A
#
# COMPACT_ATOMS: atom_id res chain seq x y z
N MET A 1 -57.46 -32.15 17.84
CA MET A 1 -57.52 -31.29 16.64
C MET A 1 -57.00 -29.91 17.01
N TRP A 2 -56.07 -29.39 16.20
CA TRP A 2 -55.66 -27.98 15.99
C TRP A 2 -55.44 -26.98 17.16
N HIS A 3 -54.15 -26.63 17.36
CA HIS A 3 -53.53 -25.29 17.29
C HIS A 3 -54.37 -24.04 17.63
N LYS A 4 -53.89 -23.21 18.57
CA LYS A 4 -52.98 -22.03 18.38
C LYS A 4 -53.15 -21.05 19.55
N ARG A 5 -52.01 -20.51 20.02
CA ARG A 5 -51.78 -19.16 20.58
C ARG A 5 -52.53 -18.81 21.89
N HIS A 6 -51.79 -18.38 22.90
CA HIS A 6 -51.61 -16.97 23.27
C HIS A 6 -50.62 -16.91 24.44
N ALA A 7 -49.56 -16.14 24.25
CA ALA A 7 -48.57 -15.82 25.28
C ALA A 7 -49.21 -14.92 26.35
N LEU A 8 -49.01 -15.25 27.63
CA LEU A 8 -48.82 -14.34 28.78
C LEU A 8 -49.05 -15.11 30.10
N ALA A 9 -48.01 -15.24 30.93
CA ALA A 9 -48.03 -15.39 32.39
C ALA A 9 -46.57 -15.68 32.83
N ILE A 10 -45.79 -14.70 33.29
CA ILE A 10 -45.66 -14.32 34.70
C ILE A 10 -45.44 -15.56 35.58
N VAL A 11 -44.23 -15.75 36.13
CA VAL A 11 -43.98 -16.04 37.57
C VAL A 11 -42.48 -15.79 37.87
N PRO A 12 -42.14 -15.22 39.04
CA PRO A 12 -40.87 -14.56 39.37
C PRO A 12 -39.98 -15.41 40.30
N VAL A 13 -38.91 -14.81 40.85
CA VAL A 13 -38.07 -15.30 41.98
C VAL A 13 -37.06 -16.36 41.52
N ILE A 14 -35.74 -16.13 41.58
CA ILE A 14 -34.91 -16.34 42.78
C ILE A 14 -33.66 -15.44 42.71
N ILE A 15 -33.55 -14.61 43.74
CA ILE A 15 -32.37 -13.89 44.20
C ILE A 15 -31.44 -14.90 44.90
N VAL A 16 -30.13 -14.59 44.97
CA VAL A 16 -29.11 -15.09 45.92
C VAL A 16 -28.11 -16.10 45.36
N GLY A 17 -26.90 -15.61 45.12
CA GLY A 17 -25.64 -16.35 45.16
C GLY A 17 -24.63 -15.75 44.18
N TRP A 18 -23.56 -15.03 44.54
CA TRP A 18 -22.82 -14.87 45.78
C TRP A 18 -22.13 -13.49 45.72
N LEU A 19 -22.29 -12.63 46.74
CA LEU A 19 -21.27 -12.33 47.76
C LEU A 19 -19.86 -12.06 47.21
N ASN A 20 -19.44 -10.79 47.30
CA ASN A 20 -18.29 -10.27 48.09
C ASN A 20 -18.19 -8.74 47.77
N ILE A 21 -18.57 -7.76 48.62
CA ILE A 21 -17.99 -7.36 49.93
C ILE A 21 -16.46 -7.25 49.79
N GLN A 22 -15.78 -6.08 49.83
CA GLN A 22 -15.87 -4.93 50.73
C GLN A 22 -15.27 -3.62 50.12
N CYS A 23 -15.78 -2.49 50.63
CA CYS A 23 -15.13 -1.24 51.08
C CYS A 23 -14.28 -0.34 50.15
N THR A 24 -14.90 0.78 49.72
CA THR A 24 -14.78 2.12 50.36
C THR A 24 -13.40 2.78 50.58
N GLU A 25 -13.27 3.93 49.91
CA GLU A 25 -12.56 5.21 50.22
C GLU A 25 -11.03 5.27 50.21
N GLY A 26 -10.50 6.28 49.50
CA GLY A 26 -9.13 6.76 49.74
C GLY A 26 -8.47 7.52 48.58
N PHE A 27 -8.97 8.71 48.25
CA PHE A 27 -8.15 9.76 47.61
C PHE A 27 -6.98 10.12 48.55
N GLY A 28 -5.73 10.15 48.08
CA GLY A 28 -4.67 10.95 48.72
C GLY A 28 -3.25 10.38 48.80
N ILE A 29 -2.40 10.89 47.89
CA ILE A 29 -0.99 11.33 48.01
C ILE A 29 0.17 10.39 48.42
N SER A 30 1.28 10.58 47.67
CA SER A 30 2.70 10.22 47.90
C SER A 30 3.20 8.82 47.51
N SER A 31 4.00 8.73 46.44
CA SER A 31 5.47 8.69 46.57
C SER A 31 6.15 8.54 45.20
N PHE A 32 7.29 9.21 45.04
CA PHE A 32 8.16 9.16 43.87
C PHE A 32 8.73 7.74 43.63
N GLY A 33 8.67 7.30 42.36
CA GLY A 33 9.66 6.44 41.68
C GLY A 33 9.83 4.98 42.12
N LYS A 34 9.36 4.01 41.31
CA LYS A 34 10.08 2.74 41.08
C LYS A 34 9.60 1.99 39.82
N ALA A 35 10.62 1.50 39.09
CA ALA A 35 10.68 0.81 37.80
C ALA A 35 9.47 0.00 37.30
N ASN A 36 9.13 0.21 36.02
CA ASN A 36 8.35 -0.71 35.20
C ASN A 36 9.10 -2.05 35.07
N THR A 37 8.67 -3.06 35.81
CA THR A 37 9.05 -4.46 35.62
C THR A 37 7.89 -5.25 35.00
N ASP A 38 7.24 -4.68 33.99
CA ASP A 38 6.38 -5.49 33.15
C ASP A 38 7.25 -6.20 32.11
N PRO A 39 7.16 -7.54 31.96
CA PRO A 39 7.78 -8.24 30.85
C PRO A 39 7.23 -7.67 29.54
N PRO A 40 8.05 -7.45 28.51
CA PRO A 40 7.58 -6.86 27.26
C PRO A 40 6.47 -7.73 26.69
N LYS A 41 5.28 -7.12 26.54
CA LYS A 41 4.15 -7.75 25.85
C LYS A 41 4.65 -8.28 24.50
N PRO A 42 4.34 -9.53 24.13
CA PRO A 42 4.77 -10.09 22.85
C PRO A 42 4.39 -9.13 21.73
N ALA A 43 5.38 -8.66 20.99
CA ALA A 43 5.16 -7.83 19.82
C ALA A 43 4.31 -8.64 18.85
N THR A 44 3.05 -8.28 18.72
CA THR A 44 2.25 -8.68 17.56
C THR A 44 2.93 -8.05 16.35
N THR A 45 3.70 -8.86 15.63
CA THR A 45 4.41 -8.50 14.40
C THR A 45 3.42 -8.22 13.27
N SER A 46 2.64 -7.15 13.41
CA SER A 46 2.11 -6.43 12.26
C SER A 46 3.17 -5.38 11.96
N ALA A 47 3.87 -5.52 10.84
CA ALA A 47 4.80 -4.49 10.38
C ALA A 47 4.06 -3.15 10.42
N ALA A 48 4.53 -2.23 11.26
CA ALA A 48 3.87 -0.95 11.42
C ALA A 48 3.74 -0.28 10.03
N PRO A 49 2.56 0.26 9.68
CA PRO A 49 2.39 0.90 8.39
C PRO A 49 3.40 2.03 8.23
N ALA A 50 3.94 2.18 7.01
CA ALA A 50 4.91 3.22 6.70
C ALA A 50 4.39 4.62 7.06
N ARG A 51 5.34 5.53 7.37
CA ARG A 51 5.02 6.90 7.75
C ARG A 51 4.31 7.62 6.59
N PRO A 52 3.16 8.29 6.84
CA PRO A 52 2.50 9.11 5.82
C PRO A 52 3.35 10.34 5.47
N CYS A 53 3.21 10.81 4.24
CA CYS A 53 3.96 11.95 3.72
C CYS A 53 3.07 12.80 2.81
N SER A 54 3.26 14.11 2.82
CA SER A 54 2.62 15.05 1.89
C SER A 54 3.58 15.62 0.86
N ARG A 55 4.89 15.45 1.08
CA ARG A 55 5.98 15.86 0.17
C ARG A 55 7.14 14.88 0.24
N GLN A 56 7.89 14.73 -0.85
CA GLN A 56 9.09 13.89 -0.89
C GLN A 56 10.11 14.22 0.21
N ALA A 57 10.26 15.51 0.56
CA ALA A 57 11.17 15.96 1.62
C ALA A 57 10.89 15.33 3.00
N GLU A 58 9.67 14.88 3.26
CA GLU A 58 9.33 14.21 4.52
C GLU A 58 9.96 12.80 4.61
N CYS A 59 10.29 12.19 3.48
CA CYS A 59 10.92 10.87 3.40
C CYS A 59 12.46 10.92 3.38
N ALA A 60 13.06 12.12 3.37
CA ALA A 60 14.51 12.31 3.30
C ALA A 60 15.29 11.68 4.48
N GLY A 61 14.63 11.40 5.61
CA GLY A 61 15.24 10.72 6.76
C GLY A 61 15.38 9.21 6.60
N ILE A 62 14.86 8.62 5.52
CA ILE A 62 14.89 7.18 5.23
C ILE A 62 15.55 7.01 3.87
N SER A 63 16.76 6.46 3.88
CA SER A 63 17.54 6.25 2.66
C SER A 63 16.79 5.37 1.66
N SER A 64 16.82 5.78 0.38
CA SER A 64 16.18 5.07 -0.74
C SER A 64 14.65 4.93 -0.64
N SER A 65 13.98 5.76 0.17
CA SER A 65 12.51 5.83 0.21
C SER A 65 11.94 7.00 -0.59
N SER A 66 10.72 6.83 -1.09
CA SER A 66 9.97 7.87 -1.80
C SER A 66 8.55 8.01 -1.26
N CYS A 67 8.01 9.22 -1.38
CA CYS A 67 6.64 9.53 -1.02
C CYS A 67 5.70 9.13 -2.14
N VAL A 68 5.16 7.92 -2.09
CA VAL A 68 4.36 7.35 -3.18
C VAL A 68 2.99 6.89 -2.68
N ARG A 69 2.04 6.80 -3.61
CA ARG A 69 0.73 6.21 -3.40
C ARG A 69 0.66 4.89 -4.17
N THR A 70 0.14 3.85 -3.54
CA THR A 70 -0.05 2.54 -4.16
C THR A 70 -1.53 2.31 -4.50
N HIS A 71 -1.83 1.30 -5.30
CA HIS A 71 -3.21 0.97 -5.66
C HIS A 71 -4.07 0.56 -4.45
N TYR A 72 -3.48 -0.10 -3.45
CA TYR A 72 -4.19 -0.60 -2.27
C TYR A 72 -4.34 0.45 -1.16
N ASP A 73 -3.62 1.56 -1.23
CA ASP A 73 -3.58 2.56 -0.18
C ASP A 73 -3.85 3.96 -0.74
N PRO A 74 -4.93 4.63 -0.30
CA PRO A 74 -5.23 5.96 -0.80
C PRO A 74 -4.28 7.04 -0.25
N VAL A 75 -3.49 6.73 0.78
CA VAL A 75 -2.60 7.69 1.44
C VAL A 75 -1.20 7.57 0.86
N THR A 76 -0.54 8.70 0.61
CA THR A 76 0.88 8.73 0.25
C THR A 76 1.73 8.42 1.49
N ARG A 77 2.66 7.48 1.36
CA ARG A 77 3.55 7.04 2.44
C ARG A 77 4.99 6.95 1.95
N CYS A 78 5.94 7.08 2.87
CA CYS A 78 7.35 6.85 2.60
C CYS A 78 7.59 5.35 2.45
N LEU A 79 7.66 4.88 1.21
CA LEU A 79 7.88 3.47 0.88
C LEU A 79 9.25 3.28 0.21
N CYS A 80 9.78 2.08 0.33
CA CYS A 80 10.96 1.65 -0.38
C CYS A 80 10.64 1.38 -1.86
N GLY A 81 11.68 1.23 -2.69
CA GLY A 81 11.52 1.05 -4.14
C GLY A 81 10.60 -0.10 -4.55
N ASP A 82 10.43 -1.11 -3.72
CA ASP A 82 9.52 -2.26 -3.88
C ASP A 82 8.10 -2.03 -3.34
N ASN A 83 7.76 -0.78 -2.97
CA ASN A 83 6.51 -0.40 -2.30
C ASN A 83 6.30 -1.04 -0.91
N GLN A 84 7.35 -1.57 -0.30
CA GLN A 84 7.30 -2.06 1.08
C GLN A 84 7.63 -0.96 2.09
N PRO A 85 7.13 -1.06 3.33
CA PRO A 85 7.55 -0.17 4.40
C PRO A 85 9.04 -0.40 4.74
N PRO A 86 9.79 0.66 5.07
CA PRO A 86 11.18 0.55 5.47
C PRO A 86 11.32 -0.23 6.77
N VAL A 87 12.31 -1.13 6.83
CA VAL A 87 12.61 -1.94 8.01
C VAL A 87 13.69 -1.22 8.81
N ASN A 88 13.39 -0.86 10.06
CA ASN A 88 14.29 -0.08 10.92
C ASN A 88 14.79 1.25 10.29
N GLY A 89 13.96 1.89 9.45
CA GLY A 89 14.32 3.13 8.78
C GLY A 89 15.28 2.97 7.60
N GLN A 90 15.44 1.75 7.08
CA GLN A 90 16.24 1.47 5.89
C GLN A 90 15.45 0.70 4.84
N CYS A 91 15.81 0.90 3.59
CA CYS A 91 15.29 0.19 2.44
C CYS A 91 16.38 -0.74 1.88
N ASP A 92 16.02 -2.00 1.64
CA ASP A 92 16.92 -3.01 1.06
C ASP A 92 16.76 -3.12 -0.47
N SER A 93 15.62 -2.66 -1.00
CA SER A 93 15.34 -2.72 -2.44
C SER A 93 16.28 -1.81 -3.23
N GLN A 94 17.01 -2.40 -4.18
CA GLN A 94 17.83 -1.67 -5.13
C GLN A 94 17.03 -1.18 -6.34
N THR A 95 15.99 -1.93 -6.74
CA THR A 95 15.10 -1.54 -7.83
C THR A 95 13.94 -0.70 -7.32
N LYS A 96 13.48 0.20 -8.18
CA LYS A 96 12.47 1.21 -7.89
C LYS A 96 11.26 1.03 -8.79
N ALA A 97 10.10 0.91 -8.18
CA ALA A 97 8.82 0.83 -8.86
C ALA A 97 8.37 2.21 -9.36
N LEU A 98 7.19 2.25 -9.99
CA LEU A 98 6.56 3.46 -10.48
C LEU A 98 6.48 4.57 -9.40
N TYR A 99 6.76 5.81 -9.81
CA TYR A 99 6.80 7.05 -9.01
C TYR A 99 7.91 7.19 -7.97
N HIS A 100 8.78 6.20 -7.81
CA HIS A 100 9.93 6.35 -6.92
C HIS A 100 10.97 7.29 -7.51
N VAL A 101 11.62 8.06 -6.65
CA VAL A 101 12.70 8.98 -7.05
C VAL A 101 13.90 8.18 -7.54
N CYS A 102 14.42 8.54 -8.71
CA CYS A 102 15.52 7.87 -9.39
C CYS A 102 16.57 8.88 -9.83
N ALA A 103 17.83 8.44 -9.92
CA ALA A 103 18.87 9.22 -10.61
C ALA A 103 19.04 8.76 -12.07
N ASN A 104 18.99 7.44 -12.27
CA ASN A 104 19.18 6.78 -13.57
C ASN A 104 18.05 5.80 -13.86
N SER A 105 17.86 5.47 -15.14
CA SER A 105 16.86 4.49 -15.56
C SER A 105 17.19 3.06 -15.12
N ASP A 106 18.47 2.75 -14.88
CA ASP A 106 18.91 1.43 -14.41
C ASP A 106 18.44 1.09 -12.99
N GLU A 107 18.02 2.10 -12.23
CA GLU A 107 17.46 1.92 -10.89
C GLU A 107 15.96 1.61 -10.94
N CYS A 108 15.30 1.91 -12.05
CA CYS A 108 13.88 1.66 -12.23
C CYS A 108 13.64 0.21 -12.68
N ASN A 109 12.51 -0.35 -12.25
CA ASN A 109 12.09 -1.70 -12.68
C ASN A 109 11.85 -1.77 -14.20
N ASP A 110 11.80 -2.97 -14.77
CA ASP A 110 11.58 -3.16 -16.20
C ASP A 110 10.32 -2.45 -16.71
N GLY A 111 10.41 -1.82 -17.90
CA GLY A 111 9.31 -1.04 -18.48
C GLY A 111 9.13 0.37 -17.89
N LEU A 112 10.02 0.79 -16.99
CA LEU A 112 10.08 2.15 -16.46
C LEU A 112 11.32 2.89 -16.97
N ILE A 113 11.18 4.21 -17.11
CA ILE A 113 12.26 5.14 -17.44
C ILE A 113 12.35 6.23 -16.37
N CYS A 114 13.57 6.66 -16.03
CA CYS A 114 13.78 7.73 -15.08
C CYS A 114 13.59 9.11 -15.75
N GLY A 115 12.54 9.83 -15.39
CA GLY A 115 12.19 11.09 -16.04
C GLY A 115 11.49 12.08 -15.11
N THR A 116 11.40 13.33 -15.53
CA THR A 116 10.65 14.35 -14.76
C THR A 116 9.16 14.18 -15.02
N PRO A 117 8.32 14.12 -13.96
CA PRO A 117 6.87 14.02 -14.13
C PRO A 117 6.34 15.29 -14.81
N ASN A 118 5.45 15.13 -15.79
CA ASN A 118 4.81 16.28 -16.44
C ASN A 118 3.66 16.82 -15.56
N ILE A 119 4.00 17.60 -14.54
CA ILE A 119 3.04 18.16 -13.57
C ILE A 119 2.30 19.36 -14.21
N THR A 120 1.32 19.08 -15.06
CA THR A 120 0.32 20.06 -15.52
C THR A 120 -0.84 20.21 -14.52
N GLY A 121 -1.72 21.21 -14.68
CA GLY A 121 -2.82 21.46 -13.72
C GLY A 121 -3.78 20.27 -13.48
N THR A 122 -3.85 19.32 -14.42
CA THR A 122 -4.68 18.10 -14.37
C THR A 122 -3.97 16.88 -13.79
N THR A 123 -2.74 17.04 -13.31
CA THR A 123 -1.92 15.90 -12.85
C THR A 123 -2.52 15.28 -11.58
N PRO A 124 -2.53 13.93 -11.48
CA PRO A 124 -3.00 13.23 -10.30
C PRO A 124 -2.37 13.74 -9.00
N LEU A 125 -3.15 13.73 -7.91
CA LEU A 125 -2.72 14.25 -6.61
C LEU A 125 -1.42 13.58 -6.11
N HIS A 126 -1.22 12.30 -6.42
CA HIS A 126 -0.06 11.53 -6.00
C HIS A 126 1.23 11.83 -6.76
N LEU A 127 1.22 12.65 -7.82
CA LEU A 127 2.45 13.17 -8.42
C LEU A 127 2.83 14.55 -7.86
N ARG A 128 1.91 15.24 -7.19
CA ARG A 128 2.16 16.58 -6.62
C ARG A 128 3.02 16.55 -5.36
N VAL A 129 3.24 15.37 -4.78
CA VAL A 129 4.18 15.13 -3.68
C VAL A 129 5.63 15.33 -4.11
N HIS A 130 5.91 15.15 -5.40
CA HIS A 130 7.23 15.37 -5.98
C HIS A 130 7.35 16.80 -6.53
N PRO A 131 8.49 17.47 -6.31
CA PRO A 131 8.81 18.71 -7.01
C PRO A 131 9.00 18.45 -8.51
N PRO A 132 8.71 19.44 -9.38
CA PRO A 132 8.76 19.28 -10.83
C PRO A 132 10.19 19.06 -11.38
N SER A 133 11.21 19.37 -10.58
CA SER A 133 12.62 19.17 -10.94
C SER A 133 13.15 17.78 -10.59
N GLU A 134 12.40 16.99 -9.83
CA GLU A 134 12.84 15.68 -9.36
C GLU A 134 12.45 14.60 -10.36
N LYS A 135 13.40 13.72 -10.68
CA LYS A 135 13.16 12.61 -11.60
C LYS A 135 12.57 11.44 -10.82
N ILE A 136 11.56 10.83 -11.39
CA ILE A 136 10.89 9.64 -10.86
C ILE A 136 10.80 8.56 -11.94
N CYS A 137 10.67 7.32 -11.51
CA CYS A 137 10.41 6.21 -12.42
C CYS A 137 8.99 6.38 -13.00
N LEU A 138 8.90 6.50 -14.32
CA LEU A 138 7.67 6.66 -15.10
C LEU A 138 7.57 5.50 -16.08
N CYS A 139 6.36 5.14 -16.52
CA CYS A 139 6.23 4.13 -17.58
C CYS A 139 6.91 4.62 -18.86
N ASP A 140 7.70 3.74 -19.49
CA ASP A 140 8.36 4.05 -20.75
C ASP A 140 7.35 4.03 -21.90
N ALA A 141 6.78 5.19 -22.18
CA ALA A 141 5.84 5.39 -23.27
C ALA A 141 6.47 5.18 -24.66
N ASP A 142 7.79 5.39 -24.80
CA ASP A 142 8.51 5.20 -26.07
C ASP A 142 8.62 3.70 -26.41
N SER A 143 8.78 2.87 -25.39
CA SER A 143 8.70 1.41 -25.51
C SER A 143 7.26 0.85 -25.51
N GLY A 144 6.24 1.73 -25.42
CA GLY A 144 4.83 1.36 -25.48
C GLY A 144 4.20 0.96 -24.14
N PHE A 145 4.89 1.18 -23.01
CA PHE A 145 4.33 0.97 -21.67
C PHE A 145 3.41 2.13 -21.31
N THR A 146 2.22 1.81 -20.83
CA THR A 146 1.24 2.81 -20.41
C THR A 146 0.86 2.59 -18.97
N GLU A 147 0.69 3.67 -18.22
CA GLU A 147 0.27 3.59 -16.84
C GLU A 147 -1.20 3.16 -16.75
N LYS A 148 -1.46 2.10 -15.98
CA LYS A 148 -2.80 1.62 -15.64
C LYS A 148 -2.83 1.21 -14.17
N GLU A 149 -3.75 1.77 -13.40
CA GLU A 149 -3.99 1.39 -11.99
C GLU A 149 -2.73 1.48 -11.08
N HIS A 150 -1.91 2.52 -11.25
CA HIS A 150 -0.64 2.68 -10.51
C HIS A 150 0.42 1.60 -10.79
N ALA A 151 0.35 0.95 -11.95
CA ALA A 151 1.36 0.07 -12.50
C ALA A 151 1.59 0.38 -13.99
N CYS A 152 2.74 0.00 -14.54
CA CYS A 152 2.94 0.04 -15.99
C CYS A 152 2.38 -1.24 -16.59
N ASN A 153 1.39 -1.09 -17.46
CA ASN A 153 0.85 -2.22 -18.20
C ASN A 153 1.93 -2.64 -19.20
N ASP A 154 2.36 -3.90 -19.10
CA ASP A 154 3.33 -4.49 -20.02
C ASP A 154 2.89 -4.19 -21.45
N ALA A 155 3.81 -3.64 -22.25
CA ALA A 155 3.50 -3.30 -23.62
C ALA A 155 3.08 -4.59 -24.34
N ASP A 156 1.81 -4.64 -24.78
CA ASP A 156 1.16 -5.73 -25.51
C ASP A 156 1.77 -5.83 -26.94
N ILE A 157 3.10 -5.94 -27.05
CA ILE A 157 3.90 -6.04 -28.30
C ILE A 157 3.69 -7.41 -28.97
N LEU A 158 2.81 -8.26 -28.43
CA LEU A 158 2.49 -9.58 -29.00
C LEU A 158 1.21 -9.63 -29.84
N LYS A 159 0.55 -8.50 -30.15
CA LYS A 159 -0.68 -8.52 -30.98
C LYS A 159 -0.47 -8.31 -32.48
N THR A 160 0.63 -7.68 -32.89
CA THR A 160 0.91 -7.44 -34.32
C THR A 160 1.58 -8.63 -35.02
N SER A 161 2.24 -9.54 -34.28
CA SER A 161 2.97 -10.67 -34.88
C SER A 161 2.05 -11.83 -35.34
N LEU A 162 0.96 -12.11 -34.62
CA LEU A 162 0.07 -13.23 -34.95
C LEU A 162 -0.76 -12.99 -36.22
N ILE A 163 -1.17 -11.75 -36.48
CA ILE A 163 -1.93 -11.40 -37.71
C ILE A 163 -1.04 -11.59 -38.95
N ALA A 164 0.24 -11.23 -38.87
CA ALA A 164 1.20 -11.42 -39.97
C ALA A 164 1.44 -12.91 -40.29
N ILE A 165 1.55 -13.77 -39.27
CA ILE A 165 1.74 -15.22 -39.46
C ILE A 165 0.51 -15.88 -40.10
N PHE A 166 -0.70 -15.47 -39.70
CA PHE A 166 -1.94 -15.96 -40.31
C PHE A 166 -2.08 -15.51 -41.77
N VAL A 167 -1.80 -14.23 -42.08
CA VAL A 167 -1.89 -13.71 -43.46
C VAL A 167 -0.88 -14.39 -44.38
N VAL A 168 0.38 -14.56 -43.95
CA VAL A 168 1.41 -15.23 -44.75
C VAL A 168 1.10 -16.72 -44.94
N SER A 169 0.56 -17.40 -43.92
CA SER A 169 0.15 -18.81 -44.05
C SER A 169 -1.06 -18.98 -44.97
N CYS A 170 -2.04 -18.07 -44.90
CA CYS A 170 -3.19 -18.08 -45.81
C CYS A 170 -2.77 -17.80 -47.27
N MET A 171 -1.89 -16.84 -47.49
CA MET A 171 -1.37 -16.53 -48.85
C MET A 171 -0.61 -17.71 -49.45
N ARG A 172 0.27 -18.37 -48.68
CA ARG A 172 0.98 -19.57 -49.16
C ARG A 172 0.04 -20.73 -49.51
N LYS A 173 -1.05 -20.91 -48.75
CA LYS A 173 -2.02 -21.98 -49.00
C LYS A 173 -2.87 -21.74 -50.25
N ILE A 174 -3.09 -20.48 -50.62
CA ILE A 174 -3.85 -20.08 -51.83
C ILE A 174 -2.98 -20.16 -53.09
N LEU A 175 -1.67 -19.90 -52.99
CA LEU A 175 -0.73 -19.99 -54.13
C LEU A 175 -0.23 -21.42 -54.44
N ALA A 176 -0.47 -22.38 -53.53
CA ALA A 176 -0.03 -23.77 -53.68
C ALA A 176 -1.16 -24.74 -54.09
N ASN A 177 -2.34 -24.22 -54.42
CA ASN A 177 -3.49 -24.95 -54.98
C ASN A 177 -3.94 -24.29 -56.30
#